data_AF-A0A350WUL6-F1
#
_entry.id   AF-A0A350WUL6-F1
#
_cell.length_a   1.000
_cell.length_b   1.000
_cell.length_c   1.000
_cell.angle_alpha   90.00
_cell.angle_beta   90.00
_cell.angle_gamma   90.00
#
_symmetry.space_group_name_H-M   'P 1'
#
loop_
_entity.id
_entity.type
_entity.pdbx_description
1 polymer ?
#
loop_
_entity_poly.entity_id
_entity_poly.type
_entity_poly.pdbx_seq_one_letter_code
_entity_poly.pdbx_strand_id
1 'polypeptide(L)' 'MDKSIITIRRTEPADAEAYHRIFSCPGVIHGTLQLPYPSIETWRKRLTE' A
#
# COMPACT_ATOMS: atom_id res chain seq x y z
N MET A 1 -7.91 -26.36 -5.77
CA MET A 1 -7.92 -24.96 -5.31
C MET A 1 -8.19 -24.11 -6.52
N ASP A 2 -9.35 -23.46 -6.56
CA ASP A 2 -9.63 -22.45 -7.58
C ASP A 2 -8.60 -21.32 -7.43
N LYS A 3 -7.83 -21.07 -8.50
CA LYS A 3 -6.78 -20.06 -8.49
C LYS A 3 -7.46 -18.74 -8.78
N SER A 4 -7.81 -17.98 -7.74
CA SER A 4 -8.26 -16.61 -7.90
C SER A 4 -7.27 -15.84 -8.76
N ILE A 5 -7.76 -15.26 -9.85
CA ILE A 5 -6.94 -14.52 -10.79
C ILE A 5 -6.43 -13.26 -10.08
N ILE A 6 -5.11 -13.12 -9.96
CA ILE A 6 -4.45 -11.92 -9.42
C ILE A 6 -3.96 -11.08 -10.61
N THR A 7 -4.48 -9.87 -10.74
CA THR A 7 -4.05 -8.92 -11.77
C THR A 7 -2.96 -8.02 -11.21
N ILE A 8 -1.83 -7.91 -11.91
CA ILE A 8 -0.71 -7.02 -11.56
C ILE A 8 -0.72 -5.84 -12.53
N ARG A 9 -0.73 -4.61 -11.98
CA ARG A 9 -0.69 -3.36 -12.74
C ARG A 9 0.14 -2.30 -12.01
N ARG A 10 0.46 -1.21 -12.69
CA ARG A 10 1.05 -0.01 -12.06
C ARG A 10 0.06 0.57 -11.04
N THR A 11 0.61 1.17 -9.98
CA THR A 11 -0.18 1.92 -9.00
C THR A 11 -0.64 3.24 -9.59
N GLU A 12 -1.84 3.65 -9.22
CA GLU A 12 -2.46 4.92 -9.60
C GLU A 12 -2.71 5.75 -8.33
N PRO A 13 -2.89 7.08 -8.43
CA PRO A 13 -3.18 7.94 -7.28
C PRO A 13 -4.39 7.49 -6.44
N ALA A 14 -5.39 6.89 -7.10
CA ALA A 14 -6.59 6.36 -6.45
C ALA A 14 -6.30 5.18 -5.50
N ASP A 15 -5.14 4.52 -5.62
CA ASP A 15 -4.76 3.39 -4.77
C ASP A 15 -4.25 3.83 -3.37
N ALA A 16 -4.11 5.13 -3.11
CA ALA A 16 -3.53 5.67 -1.87
C ALA A 16 -4.17 5.12 -0.60
N GLU A 17 -5.49 4.93 -0.59
CA GLU A 17 -6.21 4.42 0.59
C GLU A 17 -5.94 2.93 0.83
N ALA A 18 -5.78 2.16 -0.24
CA ALA A 18 -5.42 0.75 -0.18
C ALA A 18 -3.99 0.59 0.34
N TYR A 19 -3.05 1.41 -0.16
CA TYR A 19 -1.68 1.48 0.37
C TYR A 19 -1.67 1.84 1.85
N HIS A 20 -2.38 2.90 2.24
CA HIS A 20 -2.49 3.30 3.65
C HIS A 20 -2.97 2.13 4.53
N ARG A 21 -3.99 1.40 4.11
CA ARG A 21 -4.52 0.24 4.86
C ARG A 21 -3.49 -0.90 4.97
N ILE A 22 -2.84 -1.27 3.86
CA ILE A 22 -1.85 -2.34 3.81
C ILE A 22 -0.64 -2.02 4.71
N PHE A 23 -0.10 -0.81 4.58
CA PHE A 23 1.10 -0.39 5.32
C PHE A 23 0.79 0.03 6.77
N SER A 24 -0.48 0.12 7.15
CA SER A 24 -0.90 0.25 8.56
C SER A 24 -0.81 -1.09 9.31
N CYS A 25 -0.68 -2.22 8.62
CA CYS A 25 -0.55 -3.54 9.24
C CYS A 25 0.91 -3.79 9.70
N PRO A 26 1.19 -3.98 11.00
CA PRO A 26 2.56 -4.17 11.51
C PRO A 26 3.29 -5.36 10.86
N GLY A 27 2.57 -6.45 10.58
CA GLY A 27 3.15 -7.64 9.94
C GLY A 27 3.61 -7.41 8.50
N VAL A 28 3.05 -6.43 7.78
CA VAL A 28 3.44 -6.08 6.41
C VAL A 28 4.76 -5.31 6.40
N ILE A 29 4.94 -4.41 7.36
CA ILE A 29 6.13 -3.55 7.44
C ILE A 29 7.28 -4.18 8.22
N HIS A 30 7.03 -5.24 9.00
CA HIS A 30 8.08 -5.91 9.78
C HIS A 30 9.23 -6.36 8.87
N GLY A 31 10.47 -6.16 9.31
CA GLY A 31 11.66 -6.53 8.52
C GLY A 31 11.94 -5.62 7.31
N THR A 32 11.18 -4.53 7.15
CA THR A 32 11.41 -3.51 6.12
C THR A 32 11.86 -2.18 6.75
N LEU A 33 12.24 -1.21 5.91
CA LEU A 33 12.55 0.16 6.34
C LEU A 33 11.32 1.08 6.38
N GLN A 34 10.11 0.53 6.24
CA GLN A 34 8.88 1.32 6.28
C GLN A 34 8.59 1.78 7.70
N LEU A 35 8.10 3.02 7.83
CA LEU A 35 7.69 3.59 9.11
C LEU A 35 6.25 3.17 9.46
N PRO A 36 5.97 2.86 10.73
CA PRO A 36 4.62 2.55 11.18
C PRO A 36 3.72 3.80 11.17
N TYR A 37 2.41 3.57 11.09
CA TYR A 37 1.36 4.60 11.17
C TYR A 37 1.52 5.75 10.13
N PRO A 38 1.74 5.46 8.82
CA PRO A 38 1.82 6.52 7.82
C PRO A 38 0.47 7.23 7.67
N SER A 39 0.47 8.54 7.42
CA SER A 39 -0.77 9.25 7.08
C SER A 39 -1.23 8.95 5.66
N ILE A 40 -2.54 8.98 5.40
CA ILE A 40 -3.10 8.84 4.05
C ILE A 40 -2.58 9.91 3.08
N GLU A 41 -2.37 11.14 3.56
CA GLU A 41 -1.81 12.26 2.78
C GLU A 41 -0.39 11.96 2.29
N THR A 42 0.41 11.25 3.09
CA THR A 42 1.76 10.83 2.69
C THR A 42 1.69 9.89 1.48
N TRP A 43 0.72 8.96 1.46
CA TRP A 43 0.53 8.07 0.32
C TRP A 43 -0.03 8.79 -0.90
N ARG A 44 -0.99 9.70 -0.72
CA ARG A 44 -1.52 10.53 -1.82
C ARG A 44 -0.40 11.28 -2.53
N LYS A 45 0.46 11.97 -1.76
CA LYS A 45 1.63 12.67 -2.30
C LYS A 45 2.57 11.74 -3.06
N ARG A 46 2.97 10.62 -2.44
CA ARG A 46 3.91 9.64 -3.04
C ARG A 46 3.41 9.00 -4.33
N LEU A 47 2.10 8.87 -4.51
CA LEU A 47 1.51 8.24 -5.69
C LEU A 47 1.19 9.23 -6.81
N THR A 48 1.31 10.53 -6.56
CA THR A 48 1.14 11.60 -7.55
C THR A 48 2.46 12.17 -8.07
N GLU A 49 3.57 11.87 -7.40
CA GLU A 49 4.95 12.21 -7.81
C GLU A 49 5.52 11.14 -8.75
#